data_AF-A0A351G2K1-F1
#
_entry.id   AF-A0A351G2K1-F1
#
_cell.length_a   1.000
_cell.length_b   1.000
_cell.length_c   1.000
_cell.angle_alpha   90.00
_cell.angle_beta   90.00
_cell.angle_gamma   90.00
#
_symmetry.space_group_name_H-M   'P 1'
#
loop_
_entity.id
_entity.type
_entity.pdbx_description
1 polymer ?
#
loop_
_entity_poly.entity_id
_entity_poly.type
_entity_poly.pdbx_seq_one_letter_code
_entity_poly.pdbx_strand_id
1 'polypeptide(L)' 'MRDKPRVLIRGGGDLASGVAARLHRVGFNVLVVELAHPLVVRRLVSFGEAVFSR' A
#
# COMPACT_ATOMS: atom_id res chain seq x y z
N MET A 1 10.63 19.26 13.52
CA MET A 1 9.79 18.13 13.02
C MET A 1 10.67 16.89 13.04
N ARG A 2 10.28 15.80 13.74
CA ARG A 2 11.07 14.56 13.67
C ARG A 2 10.90 13.96 12.28
N ASP A 3 12.01 13.69 11.60
CA ASP A 3 12.01 12.90 10.37
C ASP A 3 11.45 11.50 10.69
N LYS A 4 10.21 11.27 10.30
CA LYS A 4 9.60 9.95 10.40
C LYS A 4 10.12 9.07 9.26
N PRO A 5 10.49 7.81 9.52
CA PRO A 5 10.96 6.91 8.46
C PRO A 5 9.92 6.82 7.34
N ARG A 6 10.38 6.97 6.09
CA ARG A 6 9.57 6.76 4.90
C ARG A 6 9.63 5.28 4.53
N VAL A 7 8.47 4.64 4.39
CA VAL A 7 8.38 3.22 4.03
C VAL A 7 7.84 3.12 2.61
N LEU A 8 8.63 2.51 1.73
CA LEU A 8 8.19 2.14 0.38
C LEU A 8 7.77 0.67 0.38
N ILE A 9 6.54 0.41 -0.05
CA ILE A 9 6.01 -0.94 -0.23
C ILE A 9 5.79 -1.16 -1.73
N ARG A 10 6.42 -2.20 -2.27
CA ARG A 10 6.24 -2.61 -3.67
C ARG A 10 5.17 -3.70 -3.74
N GLY A 11 4.09 -3.44 -4.47
CA GLY A 11 2.91 -4.29 -4.58
C GLY A 11 1.83 -3.92 -3.58
N GLY A 12 0.58 -3.91 -4.04
CA GLY A 12 -0.61 -3.49 -3.29
C GLY A 12 -1.56 -4.63 -2.92
N GLY A 13 -1.09 -5.89 -2.94
CA GLY A 13 -1.91 -7.06 -2.58
C GLY A 13 -2.34 -7.12 -1.12
N ASP A 14 -3.13 -8.13 -0.74
CA ASP A 14 -3.78 -8.24 0.57
C ASP A 14 -2.80 -8.08 1.76
N LEU A 15 -1.68 -8.80 1.71
CA LEU A 15 -0.65 -8.75 2.76
C LEU A 15 0.02 -7.38 2.83
N ALA A 16 0.41 -6.83 1.68
CA ALA A 16 1.04 -5.52 1.58
C ALA A 16 0.11 -4.40 2.07
N SER A 17 -1.18 -4.50 1.77
CA SER A 17 -2.22 -3.56 2.21
C SER A 17 -2.40 -3.59 3.72
N GLY A 18 -2.40 -4.78 4.32
CA GLY A 18 -2.41 -4.93 5.78
C GLY A 18 -1.19 -4.29 6.45
N VAL A 19 0.00 -4.51 5.90
CA VAL A 19 1.25 -3.89 6.39
C VAL A 19 1.18 -2.37 6.26
N ALA A 20 0.78 -1.86 5.09
CA ALA A 20 0.63 -0.43 4.84
C ALA A 20 -0.36 0.22 5.82
N ALA A 21 -1.52 -0.40 6.03
CA ALA A 21 -2.54 0.08 6.96
C ALA A 21 -2.02 0.09 8.41
N ARG A 22 -1.26 -0.93 8.84
CA ARG A 22 -0.66 -0.99 10.18
C ARG A 22 0.36 0.13 10.38
N LEU A 23 1.29 0.28 9.44
CA LEU A 23 2.36 1.29 9.49
C LEU A 23 1.81 2.71 9.46
N HIS A 24 0.83 2.97 8.60
CA HIS A 24 0.14 4.26 8.56
C HIS A 24 -0.53 4.58 9.91
N ARG A 25 -1.23 3.60 10.51
CA ARG A 25 -1.89 3.76 11.82
C ARG A 25 -0.91 4.04 12.97
N VAL A 26 0.31 3.51 12.92
CA VAL A 26 1.36 3.84 13.91
C VAL A 26 2.18 5.08 13.53
N GLY A 27 1.76 5.80 12.49
CA GLY A 27 2.21 7.15 12.17
C GLY A 27 3.38 7.24 11.20
N PHE A 28 3.76 6.16 10.50
CA PHE A 28 4.79 6.20 9.47
C PHE A 28 4.26 6.81 8.17
N ASN A 29 5.18 7.41 7.40
CA ASN A 29 4.89 7.88 6.05
C ASN A 29 5.04 6.71 5.08
N VAL A 30 3.93 6.18 4.59
CA VAL A 30 3.90 4.98 3.74
C VAL A 30 3.56 5.36 2.30
N LEU A 31 4.34 4.84 1.35
CA LEU A 31 4.04 4.89 -0.08
C LEU A 31 3.93 3.46 -0.61
N VAL A 32 2.80 3.12 -1.22
CA VAL A 32 2.59 1.84 -1.92
C VAL A 32 2.71 2.12 -3.42
N VAL A 33 3.54 1.34 -4.12
CA VAL A 33 3.69 1.41 -5.57
C VAL A 33 3.24 0.10 -6.22
N GLU A 34 2.64 0.19 -7.39
CA GLU A 34 2.11 -0.96 -8.13
C GLU A 34 2.53 -0.93 -9.61
N LEU A 35 2.38 -2.07 -10.27
CA LEU A 35 2.39 -2.21 -11.71
C LEU A 35 1.17 -1.50 -12.31
N ALA A 36 1.26 -1.15 -13.59
CA ALA A 36 0.12 -0.61 -14.35
C ALA A 36 -1.08 -1.58 -14.39
N HIS A 37 -0.81 -2.89 -14.30
CA HIS A 37 -1.81 -3.95 -14.17
C HIS A 37 -1.44 -4.83 -12.97
N PRO A 38 -1.92 -4.49 -11.76
CA PRO A 38 -1.65 -5.26 -10.54
C PRO A 38 -2.05 -6.73 -10.68
N LEU A 39 -1.21 -7.63 -10.14
CA LEU A 39 -1.46 -9.08 -10.12
C LEU A 39 -2.24 -9.52 -8.87
N VAL A 40 -2.99 -8.60 -8.26
CA VAL A 40 -3.72 -8.87 -7.02
C VAL A 40 -4.87 -9.85 -7.26
N VAL A 41 -4.90 -10.95 -6.50
CA VAL A 41 -5.96 -11.96 -6.62
C VAL A 41 -7.29 -11.39 -6.11
N ARG A 42 -7.26 -10.66 -4.98
CA ARG A 42 -8.46 -10.08 -4.35
C ARG A 42 -8.44 -8.55 -4.43
N ARG A 43 -8.76 -8.04 -5.62
CA ARG A 43 -8.78 -6.61 -5.93
C ARG A 43 -9.44 -5.73 -4.86
N LEU A 44 -10.74 -5.94 -4.61
CA LEU A 44 -11.57 -5.05 -3.77
C LEU A 44 -11.14 -4.95 -2.29
N VAL A 45 -10.27 -5.83 -1.80
CA VAL A 45 -9.76 -5.82 -0.42
C VAL A 45 -8.28 -5.44 -0.34
N SER A 46 -7.71 -5.04 -1.47
CA SER A 46 -6.29 -4.73 -1.62
C SER A 46 -6.12 -3.29 -2.13
N PHE A 47 -5.06 -2.62 -1.70
CA PHE A 47 -4.71 -1.28 -2.19
C PHE A 47 -4.31 -1.28 -3.67
N GLY A 48 -4.02 -2.45 -4.25
CA GLY A 48 -3.86 -2.59 -5.70
C GLY A 48 -5.10 -2.16 -6.48
N GLU A 49 -6.29 -2.16 -5.88
CA GLU A 49 -7.50 -1.65 -6.54
C GLU A 49 -7.44 -0.16 -6.90
N ALA A 50 -6.60 0.62 -6.21
CA ALA A 50 -6.41 2.04 -6.49
C ALA A 50 -5.78 2.31 -7.87
N VAL A 51 -5.22 1.30 -8.55
CA VAL A 51 -4.76 1.44 -9.93
C VAL A 51 -5.93 1.43 -10.91
N PHE A 52 -7.01 0.71 -10.60
CA PHE A 52 -8.16 0.54 -11.48
C PHE A 52 -9.30 1.51 -11.16
N SER A 53 -9.51 1.79 -9.88
CA SER A 53 -10.53 2.71 -9.38
C SER A 53 -9.91 4.09 -9.13
N ARG A 54 -10.61 5.15 -9.56
CA ARG A 54 -10.21 6.55 -9.33
C ARG A 54 -11.12 7.20 -8.31
#